data_AF-A0A8T5NVG7-F1
#
_entry.id   AF-A0A8T5NVG7-F1
#
_cell.length_a   1.000
_cell.length_b   1.000
_cell.length_c   1.000
_cell.angle_alpha   90.00
_cell.angle_beta   90.00
_cell.angle_gamma   90.00
#
_symmetry.space_group_name_H-M   'P 1'
#
loop_
_entity.id
_entity.type
_entity.pdbx_description
1 polymer ?
#
loop_
_entity_poly.entity_id
_entity_poly.type
_entity_poly.pdbx_seq_one_letter_code
_entity_poly.pdbx_strand_id
1 'polypeptide(L)' 'MNKYQTNGKAERFFLIYKTEFATGSFSSLKDFIKHYNKSHPYMRLHYKTPKEVWDSFKVP' A
#
# COMPACT_ATOMS: atom_id res chain seq x y z
N MET A 1 16.82 19.37 7.43
CA MET A 1 16.81 17.95 7.02
C MET A 1 15.96 17.18 8.03
N ASN A 2 14.64 17.07 7.79
CA ASN A 2 13.72 16.57 8.82
C ASN A 2 13.55 15.05 8.73
N LYS A 3 13.68 14.40 9.88
CA LYS A 3 13.56 12.96 10.15
C LYS A 3 12.35 12.36 9.42
N TYR A 4 12.53 11.20 8.77
CA TYR A 4 11.47 10.44 8.09
C TYR A 4 10.17 10.43 8.93
N GLN A 5 9.16 11.19 8.52
CA GLN A 5 7.89 11.25 9.26
C GLN A 5 7.08 9.98 9.00
N THR A 6 6.91 9.17 10.05
CA THR A 6 6.07 7.96 10.03
C THR A 6 4.58 8.31 10.10
N ASN A 7 4.23 9.45 10.74
CA ASN A 7 2.84 9.89 10.91
C ASN A 7 2.13 10.06 9.56
N GLY A 8 2.71 10.83 8.63
CA GLY A 8 2.11 11.02 7.31
C GLY A 8 1.98 9.73 6.48
N LYS A 9 2.76 8.69 6.77
CA LYS A 9 2.62 7.38 6.13
C LYS A 9 1.47 6.57 6.71
N ALA A 10 1.32 6.58 8.04
CA ALA A 10 0.20 5.92 8.71
C ALA A 10 -1.14 6.59 8.36
N GLU A 11 -1.18 7.93 8.39
CA GLU A 11 -2.37 8.69 7.99
C GLU A 11 -2.78 8.37 6.56
N ARG A 12 -1.81 8.32 5.62
CA ARG A 12 -2.09 7.97 4.23
C ARG A 12 -2.57 6.52 4.09
N PHE A 13 -2.03 5.58 4.86
CA PHE A 13 -2.48 4.19 4.86
C PHE A 13 -3.95 4.06 5.29
N PHE A 14 -4.32 4.70 6.40
CA PHE A 14 -5.71 4.68 6.87
C PHE A 14 -6.66 5.49 5.99
N LEU A 15 -6.17 6.54 5.31
CA LEU A 15 -6.95 7.26 4.31
C LEU A 15 -7.32 6.35 3.13
N ILE A 16 -6.34 5.64 2.55
CA ILE A 16 -6.58 4.69 1.45
C ILE A 16 -7.56 3.61 1.88
N TYR A 17 -7.39 3.05 3.09
CA TYR A 17 -8.34 2.10 3.65
C TYR A 17 -9.78 2.65 3.66
N LYS A 18 -10.01 3.85 4.21
CA LYS A 18 -11.35 4.43 4.29
C LYS A 18 -11.95 4.71 2.91
N THR A 19 -11.15 5.25 2.00
CA THR A 19 -11.61 5.56 0.63
C THR A 19 -11.99 4.30 -0.13
N GLU A 20 -11.12 3.28 -0.13
CA GLU A 20 -11.36 2.05 -0.89
C GLU A 20 -12.40 1.13 -0.23
N PHE A 21 -12.58 1.22 1.10
CA PHE A 21 -13.70 0.58 1.79
C PHE A 21 -15.04 1.21 1.37
N ALA A 22 -15.09 2.54 1.24
CA ALA A 22 -16.28 3.25 0.79
C ALA A 22 -16.63 2.97 -0.69
N THR A 23 -15.63 2.68 -1.54
CA THR A 23 -15.87 2.26 -2.93
C THR A 23 -16.26 0.79 -3.07
N GLY A 24 -16.27 0.02 -1.97
CA GLY A 24 -16.63 -1.40 -1.98
C GLY A 24 -15.56 -2.31 -2.57
N SER A 25 -14.30 -1.84 -2.67
CA SER A 25 -13.20 -2.63 -3.24
C SER A 25 -12.80 -3.83 -2.38
N PHE A 26 -13.14 -3.83 -1.09
CA PHE A 26 -12.93 -4.92 -0.15
C PHE A 26 -13.92 -4.83 1.02
N SER A 27 -14.11 -5.93 1.75
CA SER A 27 -15.10 -5.99 2.86
C SER A 27 -14.49 -6.16 4.25
N SER A 28 -13.16 -6.24 4.36
CA SER A 28 -12.47 -6.49 5.65
C SER A 28 -11.03 -5.99 5.63
N LEU A 29 -10.47 -5.68 6.81
CA LEU A 29 -9.07 -5.24 6.95
C LEU A 29 -8.07 -6.22 6.34
N LYS A 30 -8.33 -7.53 6.47
CA LYS A 30 -7.47 -8.57 5.89
C LYS A 30 -7.47 -8.53 4.36
N ASP A 31 -8.63 -8.22 3.79
CA ASP A 31 -8.81 -8.13 2.34
C ASP A 31 -8.19 -6.84 1.80
N PHE A 32 -8.32 -5.73 2.55
CA PHE A 32 -7.56 -4.51 2.30
C PHE A 32 -6.05 -4.74 2.27
N ILE A 33 -5.48 -5.39 3.29
CA ILE A 33 -4.04 -5.66 3.35
C ILE A 33 -3.61 -6.47 2.12
N LYS A 34 -4.42 -7.43 1.67
CA LYS A 34 -4.17 -8.21 0.46
C LYS A 34 -4.22 -7.32 -0.79
N HIS A 35 -5.25 -6.49 -0.93
CA HIS A 35 -5.43 -5.56 -2.05
C HIS A 35 -4.30 -4.52 -2.14
N TYR A 36 -3.99 -3.86 -1.03
CA TYR A 36 -2.91 -2.88 -0.91
C TYR A 36 -1.56 -3.45 -1.34
N ASN A 37 -1.25 -4.69 -0.96
CA ASN A 37 0.04 -5.31 -1.26
C ASN A 37 0.12 -5.94 -2.65
N LYS A 38 -1.00 -6.36 -3.25
CA LYS A 38 -1.00 -7.17 -4.48
C LYS A 38 -1.63 -6.51 -5.70
N SER A 39 -2.49 -5.51 -5.49
CA SER A 39 -3.33 -4.95 -6.57
C SER A 39 -3.15 -3.45 -6.74
N HIS A 40 -2.56 -2.74 -5.77
CA HIS A 40 -2.37 -1.29 -5.83
C HIS A 40 -0.96 -0.94 -6.35
N PRO A 41 -0.78 -0.60 -7.64
CA PRO A 41 0.50 -0.12 -8.16
C PRO A 41 0.79 1.28 -7.64
N TYR A 42 1.99 1.50 -7.12
CA TYR A 42 2.38 2.83 -6.63
C TYR A 42 3.26 3.53 -7.66
N MET A 43 2.91 4.76 -8.01
CA MET A 43 3.73 5.60 -8.90
C MET A 43 5.18 5.75 -8.38
N ARG A 44 5.34 5.87 -7.05
CA ARG A 44 6.66 5.91 -6.39
C ARG A 44 7.45 4.61 -6.47
N LEU A 45 6.79 3.50 -6.81
CA LEU A 45 7.41 2.20 -7.04
C LEU A 45 7.50 1.89 -8.54
N HIS A 46 7.53 2.90 -9.42
CA HIS A 46 7.51 2.72 -10.88
C HIS A 46 6.28 1.93 -11.37
N TYR A 47 5.11 2.21 -10.78
CA TYR A 47 3.86 1.50 -11.04
C TYR A 47 3.91 0.00 -10.70
N LYS A 48 4.86 -0.41 -9.85
CA LYS A 48 4.90 -1.76 -9.29
C LYS A 48 4.12 -1.84 -7.98
N THR A 49 3.65 -3.04 -7.69
CA THR A 49 3.05 -3.36 -6.40
C THR A 49 4.12 -3.59 -5.33
N PRO A 50 3.79 -3.42 -4.04
CA PRO A 50 4.71 -3.75 -2.95
C PRO A 50 5.22 -5.20 -3.04
N LYS A 51 4.38 -6.13 -3.49
CA LYS A 51 4.75 -7.52 -3.71
C LYS A 51 5.81 -7.68 -4.81
N GLU A 52 5.66 -7.03 -5.95
CA GLU A 52 6.64 -7.11 -7.05
C GLU A 52 8.00 -6.53 -6.66
N VAL A 53 7.99 -5.42 -5.90
CA VAL A 53 9.20 -4.83 -5.36
C VAL A 53 9.87 -5.80 -4.39
N TRP A 54 9.10 -6.39 -3.46
CA TRP A 54 9.62 -7.37 -2.51
C TRP A 54 10.20 -8.61 -3.19
N ASP A 55 9.56 -9.11 -4.23
CA ASP A 55 10.04 -10.25 -5.01
C ASP A 55 11.34 -9.93 -5.77
N SER A 56 11.46 -8.70 -6.30
CA SER A 56 12.69 -8.22 -6.95
C SER A 56 13.89 -8.16 -6.00
N PHE A 57 13.68 -8.04 -4.69
CA PHE A 57 14.74 -8.09 -3.68
C PHE A 57 15.12 -9.52 -3.25
N LYS A 58 14.34 -10.54 -3.64
CA LYS A 58 14.61 -11.95 -3.32
C LYS A 58 15.43 -12.67 -4.39
N VAL A 59 15.84 -11.97 -5.44
CA VAL A 59 16.79 -12.50 -6.43
C VAL A 59 18.16 -12.64 -5.74
N PRO A 60 18.79 -13.83 -5.74
CA PRO A 60 20.09 -14.07 -5.10
C PRO A 60 21.23 -13.27 -5.73
#